data_AF-A0A661UU48-F1
#
_entry.id   AF-A0A661UU48-F1
#
_cell.length_a   1.000
_cell.length_b   1.000
_cell.length_c   1.000
_cell.angle_alpha   90.00
_cell.angle_beta   90.00
_cell.angle_gamma   90.00
#
_symmetry.space_group_name_H-M   'P 1'
#
loop_
_entity.id
_entity.type
_entity.pdbx_description
1 polymer ?
#
loop_
_entity_poly.entity_id
_entity_poly.type
_entity_poly.pdbx_seq_one_letter_code
_entity_poly.pdbx_strand_id
1 'polypeptide(L)'
;MKRQYEKTTQYFAALMLGVLLTLGSVAQAANNQGFGDVAGDTNALGNSNIFVLNSSGVLTLVKTAWLTADGTPITSTTTVPAGTQVDFMIYVNNKSDLQIDDVTIRDTLDLLFSYNAPDDIRVDNAVVECALTACTVIEQQAIYDAAILVGAGTDAVSGVDSVSYTGTSVNVGNANEANAQQNAAANSVLAVVFTVTVQ
;
A
#
# COMPACT_ATOMS: atom_id res chain seq x y z
N MET A 1 -1.94 79.43 40.32
CA MET A 1 -3.17 78.75 39.84
C MET A 1 -2.79 77.59 38.92
N LYS A 2 -3.16 76.38 39.33
CA LYS A 2 -3.37 75.10 38.61
C LYS A 2 -2.65 74.83 37.26
N ARG A 3 -1.71 73.86 37.27
CA ARG A 3 -1.43 72.92 36.15
C ARG A 3 -1.88 71.54 36.64
N GLN A 4 -3.04 71.03 36.23
CA GLN A 4 -3.34 70.24 35.02
C GLN A 4 -2.55 68.92 34.92
N TYR A 5 -3.32 67.84 34.87
CA TYR A 5 -3.03 66.41 34.92
C TYR A 5 -2.34 65.90 33.65
N GLU A 6 -1.56 64.82 33.75
CA GLU A 6 -1.51 63.81 32.68
C GLU A 6 -1.22 62.41 33.26
N LYS A 7 -2.16 61.49 33.02
CA LYS A 7 -2.16 60.08 33.45
C LYS A 7 -1.33 59.26 32.47
N THR A 8 -0.31 58.57 32.95
CA THR A 8 0.43 57.57 32.17
C THR A 8 -0.25 56.20 32.30
N THR A 9 -0.98 55.80 31.26
CA THR A 9 -1.54 54.44 31.12
C THR A 9 -0.54 53.63 30.29
N GLN A 10 0.16 52.69 30.92
CA GLN A 10 1.06 51.76 30.23
C GLN A 10 0.24 50.56 29.70
N TYR A 11 0.30 50.36 28.39
CA TYR A 11 -0.32 49.25 27.68
C TYR A 11 0.46 47.96 27.95
N PHE A 12 -0.24 46.92 28.42
CA PHE A 12 0.24 45.55 28.43
C PHE A 12 0.35 45.04 26.99
N ALA A 13 1.58 44.74 26.53
CA ALA A 13 1.80 44.00 25.30
C ALA A 13 1.65 42.50 25.58
N ALA A 14 0.58 41.90 25.05
CA ALA A 14 0.38 40.46 25.08
C ALA A 14 1.30 39.78 24.05
N LEU A 15 2.21 38.93 24.52
CA LEU A 15 3.05 38.07 23.72
C LEU A 15 2.19 36.91 23.18
N MET A 16 1.68 37.04 21.94
CA MET A 16 1.05 35.95 21.20
C MET A 16 2.13 34.94 20.78
N LEU A 17 2.25 33.85 21.53
CA LEU A 17 3.02 32.67 21.14
C LEU A 17 2.22 31.91 20.08
N GLY A 18 2.42 32.26 18.82
CA GLY A 18 1.86 31.55 17.68
C GLY A 18 2.50 30.18 17.56
N VAL A 19 1.78 29.13 17.99
CA VAL A 19 2.08 27.74 17.64
C VAL A 19 1.91 27.62 16.13
N LEU A 20 3.03 27.56 15.41
CA LEU A 20 3.08 27.20 14.00
C LEU A 20 2.67 25.72 13.90
N LEU A 21 1.39 25.46 13.68
CA LEU A 21 0.89 24.17 13.22
C LEU A 21 1.47 23.96 11.81
N THR A 22 2.63 23.31 11.73
CA THR A 22 3.09 22.77 10.46
C THR A 22 2.06 21.73 10.05
N LEU A 23 1.28 22.04 9.03
CA LEU A 23 0.48 21.05 8.32
C LEU A 23 1.47 20.03 7.76
N GLY A 24 1.67 18.94 8.50
CA GLY A 24 2.46 17.81 8.02
C GLY A 24 1.88 17.41 6.68
N SER A 25 2.74 17.36 5.65
CA SER A 25 2.37 16.74 4.38
C SER A 25 1.94 15.31 4.68
N VAL A 26 0.75 14.93 4.25
CA VAL A 26 0.33 13.53 4.24
C VAL A 26 1.30 12.77 3.32
N ALA A 27 2.24 12.04 3.93
CA ALA A 27 3.12 11.15 3.20
C ALA A 27 2.31 9.94 2.74
N GLN A 28 2.45 9.58 1.46
CA GLN A 28 1.90 8.34 0.95
C GLN A 28 2.84 7.22 1.33
N ALA A 29 2.33 6.09 1.84
CA ALA A 29 3.20 5.03 2.37
C ALA A 29 4.08 4.35 1.31
N ALA A 30 3.63 4.33 0.06
CA ALA A 30 4.38 3.82 -1.08
C ALA A 30 3.79 4.33 -2.39
N ASN A 31 4.59 4.22 -3.45
CA ASN A 31 4.13 4.30 -4.83
C ASN A 31 4.11 2.89 -5.43
N ASN A 32 2.94 2.39 -5.83
CA ASN A 32 2.79 1.04 -6.37
C ASN A 32 2.34 1.11 -7.83
N GLN A 33 3.03 0.36 -8.67
CA GLN A 33 2.77 0.22 -10.08
C GLN A 33 2.54 -1.27 -10.37
N GLY A 34 1.48 -1.60 -11.08
CA GLY A 34 1.28 -2.94 -11.62
C GLY A 34 1.23 -2.87 -13.14
N PHE A 35 1.82 -3.86 -13.79
CA PHE A 35 1.71 -4.05 -15.23
C PHE A 35 1.20 -5.47 -15.44
N GLY A 36 0.22 -5.62 -16.31
CA GLY A 36 -0.28 -6.91 -16.75
C GLY A 36 -0.77 -6.76 -18.17
N ASP A 37 -0.39 -7.71 -19.03
CA ASP A 37 -0.92 -7.74 -20.38
C ASP A 37 -2.32 -8.37 -20.35
N VAL A 38 -3.35 -7.53 -20.46
CA VAL A 38 -4.70 -8.00 -20.71
C VAL A 38 -5.09 -7.61 -22.12
N ALA A 39 -4.57 -8.38 -23.08
CA ALA A 39 -4.79 -8.17 -24.51
C ALA A 39 -4.30 -6.80 -25.06
N GLY A 40 -3.25 -6.23 -24.48
CA GLY A 40 -2.41 -5.20 -25.11
C GLY A 40 -2.74 -3.72 -24.86
N ASP A 41 -3.48 -3.35 -23.82
CA ASP A 41 -3.80 -1.94 -23.52
C ASP A 41 -2.81 -1.29 -22.53
N THR A 42 -1.87 -0.50 -23.06
CA THR A 42 -0.74 0.10 -22.33
C THR A 42 -1.03 1.44 -21.61
N ASN A 43 -2.25 1.99 -21.67
CA ASN A 43 -2.48 3.41 -21.34
C ASN A 43 -3.01 3.73 -19.92
N ALA A 44 -3.14 2.76 -19.02
CA ALA A 44 -3.98 2.96 -17.84
C ALA A 44 -3.31 3.68 -16.61
N LEU A 45 -1.99 3.88 -16.57
CA LEU A 45 -1.27 4.11 -15.30
C LEU A 45 -1.17 5.57 -14.83
N GLY A 46 -2.05 5.98 -13.91
CA GLY A 46 -1.88 7.24 -13.19
C GLY A 46 -2.90 7.48 -12.08
N ASN A 47 -2.78 6.77 -10.94
CA ASN A 47 -3.21 7.17 -9.59
C ASN A 47 -2.91 6.02 -8.58
N SER A 48 -2.45 6.36 -7.38
CA SER A 48 -2.28 5.41 -6.27
C SER A 48 -3.62 5.09 -5.59
N ASN A 49 -3.78 3.81 -5.20
CA ASN A 49 -4.82 3.20 -4.34
C ASN A 49 -5.83 2.25 -5.02
N ILE A 50 -6.24 2.45 -6.27
CA ILE A 50 -6.93 1.42 -7.07
C ILE A 50 -6.55 1.66 -8.52
N PHE A 51 -5.87 0.70 -9.13
CA PHE A 51 -5.46 0.75 -10.51
C PHE A 51 -6.24 -0.30 -11.32
N VAL A 52 -7.14 0.16 -12.18
CA VAL A 52 -7.92 -0.74 -13.05
C VAL A 52 -7.12 -0.98 -14.32
N LEU A 53 -6.64 -2.21 -14.49
CA LEU A 53 -5.91 -2.65 -15.69
C LEU A 53 -6.94 -3.07 -16.73
N ASN A 54 -7.13 -2.27 -17.78
CA ASN A 54 -7.99 -2.56 -18.95
C ASN A 54 -9.54 -2.45 -18.81
N SER A 55 -10.19 -2.50 -19.98
CA SER A 55 -11.28 -1.63 -20.46
C SER A 55 -12.71 -1.85 -19.95
N SER A 56 -12.95 -2.62 -18.88
CA SER A 56 -14.32 -2.85 -18.37
C SER A 56 -14.43 -3.18 -16.87
N GLY A 57 -13.37 -2.97 -16.07
CA GLY A 57 -13.41 -3.29 -14.64
C GLY A 57 -13.33 -4.80 -14.36
N VAL A 58 -12.62 -5.54 -15.21
CA VAL A 58 -12.45 -6.99 -15.08
C VAL A 58 -11.19 -7.34 -14.30
N LEU A 59 -10.17 -6.48 -14.37
CA LEU A 59 -8.94 -6.60 -13.61
C LEU A 59 -8.71 -5.34 -12.76
N THR A 60 -8.46 -5.54 -11.47
CA THR A 60 -8.14 -4.44 -10.55
C THR A 60 -6.92 -4.77 -9.71
N LEU A 61 -6.03 -3.78 -9.55
CA LEU A 61 -4.91 -3.79 -8.62
C LEU A 61 -5.27 -2.88 -7.45
N VAL A 62 -5.21 -3.41 -6.24
CA VAL A 62 -5.58 -2.69 -5.03
C VAL A 62 -4.48 -2.84 -3.99
N LYS A 63 -4.21 -1.75 -3.26
CA LYS A 63 -3.34 -1.78 -2.07
C LYS A 63 -4.12 -1.36 -0.85
N THR A 64 -3.89 -2.10 0.22
CA THR A 64 -4.60 -1.99 1.49
C THR A 64 -3.63 -2.27 2.62
N ALA A 65 -3.96 -1.88 3.84
CA ALA A 65 -3.07 -1.92 4.99
C ALA A 65 -3.78 -2.45 6.23
N TRP A 66 -3.08 -3.20 7.07
CA TRP A 66 -3.59 -3.79 8.30
C TRP A 66 -2.56 -3.68 9.42
N LEU A 67 -3.04 -3.59 10.66
CA LEU A 67 -2.18 -3.73 11.83
C LEU A 67 -1.76 -5.19 11.96
N THR A 68 -0.46 -5.47 11.92
CA THR A 68 0.08 -6.84 12.06
C THR A 68 -0.31 -7.47 13.41
N ALA A 69 -0.54 -6.66 14.45
CA ALA A 69 -0.81 -7.13 15.80
C ALA A 69 -2.17 -7.83 15.95
N ASP A 70 -3.18 -7.42 15.18
CA ASP A 70 -4.56 -7.89 15.34
C ASP A 70 -5.34 -8.04 14.03
N GLY A 71 -4.72 -7.77 12.88
CA GLY A 71 -5.37 -7.83 11.58
C GLY A 71 -6.45 -6.76 11.38
N THR A 72 -6.42 -5.66 12.15
CA THR A 72 -7.37 -4.55 11.96
C THR A 72 -7.02 -3.76 10.70
N PRO A 73 -7.98 -3.53 9.77
CA PRO A 73 -7.73 -2.74 8.58
C PRO A 73 -7.44 -1.27 8.92
N ILE A 74 -6.39 -0.72 8.32
CA ILE A 74 -5.98 0.68 8.41
C ILE A 74 -6.61 1.42 7.23
N THR A 75 -7.54 2.33 7.55
CA THR A 75 -8.19 3.15 6.52
C THR A 75 -7.28 4.29 6.05
N SER A 76 -7.46 4.74 4.82
CA SER A 76 -6.77 5.94 4.30
C SER A 76 -6.96 7.12 5.26
N THR A 77 -5.91 7.92 5.44
CA THR A 77 -5.84 9.06 6.39
C THR A 77 -5.70 8.70 7.87
N THR A 78 -5.64 7.41 8.23
CA THR A 78 -5.31 6.99 9.60
C THR A 78 -3.87 7.36 9.94
N THR A 79 -3.65 8.01 11.08
CA THR A 79 -2.32 8.23 11.64
C THR A 79 -1.89 7.00 12.42
N VAL A 80 -0.71 6.47 12.08
CA VAL A 80 -0.12 5.31 12.75
C VAL A 80 1.15 5.74 13.48
N PRO A 81 1.37 5.39 14.76
CA PRO A 81 2.59 5.73 15.49
C PRO A 81 3.84 5.09 14.88
N ALA A 82 4.98 5.79 14.97
CA ALA A 82 6.29 5.22 14.70
C ALA A 82 6.52 3.94 15.55
N GLY A 83 7.24 2.98 14.97
CA GLY A 83 7.48 1.65 15.52
C GLY A 83 6.33 0.66 15.35
N THR A 84 5.19 1.08 14.79
CA THR A 84 4.07 0.17 14.52
C THR A 84 4.37 -0.71 13.31
N GLN A 85 4.09 -2.01 13.44
CA GLN A 85 4.14 -2.94 12.32
C GLN A 85 2.81 -2.91 11.55
N VAL A 86 2.94 -2.81 10.23
CA VAL A 86 1.83 -2.75 9.30
C VAL A 86 2.06 -3.81 8.23
N ASP A 87 1.04 -4.61 7.97
CA ASP A 87 1.00 -5.47 6.80
C ASP A 87 0.38 -4.70 5.65
N PHE A 88 1.11 -4.58 4.55
CA PHE A 88 0.54 -4.14 3.29
C PHE A 88 0.15 -5.36 2.47
N MET A 89 -1.08 -5.38 1.97
CA MET A 89 -1.51 -6.31 0.94
C MET A 89 -1.65 -5.55 -0.37
N ILE A 90 -1.01 -6.07 -1.42
CA ILE A 90 -1.27 -5.68 -2.79
C ILE A 90 -1.91 -6.89 -3.47
N TYR A 91 -3.09 -6.73 -4.07
CA TYR A 91 -3.74 -7.82 -4.76
C TYR A 91 -4.25 -7.43 -6.13
N VAL A 92 -4.31 -8.42 -7.01
CA VAL A 92 -4.90 -8.37 -8.34
C VAL A 92 -6.16 -9.24 -8.34
N ASN A 93 -7.32 -8.62 -8.48
CA ASN A 93 -8.60 -9.32 -8.61
C ASN A 93 -8.89 -9.59 -10.09
N ASN A 94 -8.73 -10.84 -10.54
CA ASN A 94 -8.99 -11.24 -11.91
C ASN A 94 -10.38 -11.88 -12.03
N LYS A 95 -11.35 -11.08 -12.47
CA LYS A 95 -12.73 -11.52 -12.73
C LYS A 95 -12.97 -12.01 -14.15
N SER A 96 -11.90 -12.21 -14.92
CA SER A 96 -12.04 -12.73 -16.28
C SER A 96 -12.04 -14.25 -16.28
N ASP A 97 -12.66 -14.82 -17.31
CA ASP A 97 -12.55 -16.25 -17.63
C ASP A 97 -11.18 -16.64 -18.21
N LEU A 98 -10.23 -15.71 -18.22
CA LEU A 98 -8.89 -15.87 -18.76
C LEU A 98 -7.84 -15.71 -17.66
N GLN A 99 -6.76 -16.47 -17.77
CA GLN A 99 -5.57 -16.22 -16.97
C GLN A 99 -4.89 -14.94 -17.45
N ILE A 100 -4.36 -14.15 -16.52
CA ILE A 100 -3.43 -13.07 -16.83
C ILE A 100 -2.03 -13.59 -16.59
N ASP A 101 -1.27 -13.71 -17.67
CA ASP A 101 0.11 -14.15 -17.62
C ASP A 101 1.05 -12.98 -17.33
N ASP A 102 2.17 -13.29 -16.68
CA ASP A 102 3.29 -12.38 -16.46
C ASP A 102 2.90 -11.08 -15.71
N VAL A 103 2.15 -11.27 -14.63
CA VAL A 103 1.78 -10.19 -13.71
C VAL A 103 3.04 -9.67 -13.02
N THR A 104 3.30 -8.39 -13.23
CA THR A 104 4.41 -7.68 -12.61
C THR A 104 3.88 -6.59 -11.69
N ILE A 105 4.35 -6.58 -10.44
CA ILE A 105 4.01 -5.53 -9.48
C ILE A 105 5.31 -4.99 -8.90
N ARG A 106 5.39 -3.66 -8.79
CA ARG A 106 6.46 -2.97 -8.09
C ARG A 106 5.87 -2.03 -7.06
N ASP A 107 6.19 -2.30 -5.80
CA ASP A 107 5.94 -1.39 -4.69
C ASP A 107 7.23 -0.64 -4.37
N THR A 108 7.20 0.69 -4.29
CA THR A 108 8.34 1.47 -3.80
C THR A 108 7.95 2.17 -2.53
N LEU A 109 8.59 1.75 -1.43
CA LEU A 109 8.27 2.19 -0.08
C LEU A 109 8.71 3.64 0.16
N ASP A 110 7.89 4.40 0.87
CA ASP A 110 8.27 5.72 1.37
C ASP A 110 9.30 5.60 2.49
N LEU A 111 10.16 6.61 2.64
CA LEU A 111 11.25 6.63 3.62
C LEU A 111 10.77 6.60 5.08
N LEU A 112 9.48 6.90 5.33
CA LEU A 112 8.85 6.74 6.64
C LEU A 112 8.50 5.29 7.00
N PHE A 113 8.81 4.33 6.13
CA PHE A 113 8.56 2.92 6.37
C PHE A 113 9.83 2.12 6.03
N SER A 114 10.02 1.01 6.73
CA SER A 114 11.07 0.03 6.43
C SER A 114 10.48 -1.36 6.27
N TYR A 115 10.88 -2.11 5.25
CA TYR A 115 10.54 -3.52 5.14
C TYR A 115 11.07 -4.33 6.33
N ASN A 116 10.32 -5.35 6.75
CA ASN A 116 10.66 -6.18 7.88
C ASN A 116 11.26 -7.53 7.41
N ALA A 117 12.34 -7.46 6.64
CA ALA A 117 13.06 -8.61 6.08
C ALA A 117 13.97 -9.32 7.12
N PRO A 118 14.29 -10.63 6.95
CA PRO A 118 13.84 -11.52 5.87
C PRO A 118 12.58 -12.33 6.21
N ASP A 119 12.05 -13.04 5.20
CA ASP A 119 10.98 -14.04 5.31
C ASP A 119 9.64 -13.51 5.88
N ASP A 120 9.22 -12.32 5.47
CA ASP A 120 7.93 -11.73 5.84
C ASP A 120 6.97 -11.53 4.64
N ILE A 121 7.41 -11.88 3.43
CA ILE A 121 6.59 -11.81 2.21
C ILE A 121 5.76 -13.09 2.07
N ARG A 122 4.47 -12.93 1.79
CA ARG A 122 3.52 -14.02 1.52
C ARG A 122 2.84 -13.78 0.18
N VAL A 123 2.62 -14.85 -0.56
CA VAL A 123 1.92 -14.81 -1.84
C VAL A 123 0.82 -15.87 -1.83
N ASP A 124 -0.39 -15.44 -2.13
CA ASP A 124 -1.54 -16.32 -2.28
C ASP A 124 -2.19 -16.11 -3.65
N ASN A 125 -2.67 -17.19 -4.24
CA ASN A 125 -3.42 -17.19 -5.50
C ASN A 125 -4.60 -18.16 -5.46
N ALA A 126 -5.01 -18.59 -4.25
CA ALA A 126 -6.06 -19.59 -4.06
C ALA A 126 -7.43 -18.97 -3.75
N VAL A 127 -7.50 -17.67 -3.47
CA VAL A 127 -8.75 -16.99 -3.15
C VAL A 127 -9.56 -16.74 -4.43
N VAL A 128 -10.86 -17.05 -4.38
CA VAL A 128 -11.82 -16.78 -5.45
C VAL A 128 -11.93 -15.26 -5.68
N GLU A 129 -12.17 -14.83 -6.92
CA GLU A 129 -12.39 -13.43 -7.26
C GLU A 129 -13.52 -12.80 -6.45
N CYS A 130 -13.43 -11.49 -6.22
CA CYS A 130 -14.49 -10.77 -5.55
C CYS A 130 -15.76 -10.71 -6.40
N ALA A 131 -16.93 -10.70 -5.79
CA ALA A 131 -18.21 -10.66 -6.48
C ALA A 131 -18.35 -9.42 -7.37
N LEU A 132 -17.81 -8.29 -6.92
CA LEU A 132 -17.75 -7.03 -7.65
C LEU A 132 -16.33 -6.77 -8.17
N THR A 133 -16.22 -5.89 -9.16
CA THR A 133 -14.93 -5.37 -9.68
C THR A 133 -14.03 -4.85 -8.57
N ALA A 134 -14.59 -4.06 -7.68
CA ALA A 134 -13.94 -3.61 -6.46
C ALA A 134 -14.43 -4.49 -5.31
N CYS A 135 -13.50 -5.20 -4.67
CA CYS A 135 -13.79 -6.01 -3.50
C CYS A 135 -14.37 -5.14 -2.38
N THR A 136 -15.40 -5.64 -1.72
CA THR A 136 -15.91 -5.08 -0.47
C THR A 136 -14.88 -5.23 0.65
N VAL A 137 -15.06 -4.47 1.73
CA VAL A 137 -14.18 -4.58 2.92
C VAL A 137 -14.17 -5.99 3.52
N ILE A 138 -15.29 -6.72 3.43
CA ILE A 138 -15.40 -8.10 3.92
C ILE A 138 -14.60 -9.05 3.04
N GLU A 139 -14.68 -8.89 1.71
CA GLU A 139 -13.89 -9.69 0.77
C GLU A 139 -12.39 -9.38 0.91
N GLN A 140 -12.01 -8.11 1.08
CA GLN A 140 -10.62 -7.72 1.34
C GLN A 140 -10.08 -8.34 2.63
N GLN A 141 -10.89 -8.39 3.69
CA GLN A 141 -10.51 -9.08 4.92
C GLN A 141 -10.31 -10.58 4.68
N ALA A 142 -11.19 -11.23 3.93
CA ALA A 142 -11.05 -12.65 3.63
C ALA A 142 -9.80 -12.97 2.80
N ILE A 143 -9.44 -12.09 1.85
CA ILE A 143 -8.19 -12.22 1.08
C ILE A 143 -6.98 -12.07 2.01
N TYR A 144 -6.98 -11.05 2.87
CA TYR A 144 -5.90 -10.84 3.84
C TYR A 144 -5.74 -12.03 4.79
N ASP A 145 -6.84 -12.49 5.40
CA ASP A 145 -6.85 -13.62 6.33
C ASP A 145 -6.32 -14.91 5.67
N ALA A 146 -6.67 -15.15 4.39
CA ALA A 146 -6.13 -16.29 3.64
C ALA A 146 -4.62 -16.13 3.38
N ALA A 147 -4.19 -14.96 2.92
CA ALA A 147 -2.81 -14.70 2.55
C ALA A 147 -1.85 -14.75 3.75
N ILE A 148 -2.24 -14.27 4.93
CA ILE A 148 -1.39 -14.32 6.13
C ILE A 148 -1.20 -15.74 6.69
N LEU A 149 -2.09 -16.67 6.35
CA LEU A 149 -1.99 -18.08 6.72
C LEU A 149 -1.06 -18.86 5.79
N VAL A 150 -0.72 -18.31 4.61
CA VAL A 150 0.32 -18.86 3.77
C VAL A 150 1.68 -18.67 4.45
N GLY A 151 2.51 -19.71 4.41
CA GLY A 151 3.88 -19.62 4.92
C GLY A 151 4.65 -18.52 4.18
N ALA A 152 5.46 -17.76 4.90
CA ALA A 152 6.30 -16.77 4.26
C ALA A 152 7.26 -17.44 3.26
N GLY A 153 7.36 -16.85 2.08
CA GLY A 153 8.35 -17.23 1.08
C GLY A 153 9.71 -16.65 1.43
N THR A 154 10.72 -17.01 0.64
CA THR A 154 12.00 -16.32 0.71
C THR A 154 11.91 -15.03 -0.12
N ASP A 155 12.53 -13.96 0.36
CA ASP A 155 12.49 -12.64 -0.24
C ASP A 155 13.68 -12.38 -1.19
N ALA A 156 14.33 -13.46 -1.63
CA ALA A 156 15.54 -13.43 -2.43
C ALA A 156 15.23 -13.25 -3.94
N VAL A 157 16.13 -12.56 -4.64
CA VAL A 157 16.13 -12.51 -6.11
C VAL A 157 16.78 -13.80 -6.63
N SER A 158 16.00 -14.86 -6.90
CA SER A 158 16.57 -16.20 -7.14
C SER A 158 16.03 -16.99 -8.35
N GLY A 159 15.06 -16.45 -9.09
CA GLY A 159 14.38 -17.11 -10.21
C GLY A 159 13.40 -18.20 -9.78
N VAL A 160 13.40 -18.56 -8.50
CA VAL A 160 12.48 -19.50 -7.87
C VAL A 160 11.44 -18.75 -7.03
N ASP A 161 11.83 -17.65 -6.40
CA ASP A 161 10.92 -16.83 -5.60
C ASP A 161 10.01 -16.00 -6.47
N SER A 162 8.74 -15.94 -6.11
CA SER A 162 7.71 -15.15 -6.80
C SER A 162 7.83 -13.66 -6.56
N VAL A 163 8.47 -13.27 -5.45
CA VAL A 163 8.57 -11.91 -4.94
C VAL A 163 9.90 -11.72 -4.22
N SER A 164 10.45 -10.51 -4.28
CA SER A 164 11.70 -10.16 -3.61
C SER A 164 11.75 -8.70 -3.15
N TYR A 165 12.62 -8.42 -2.17
CA TYR A 165 13.01 -7.05 -1.82
C TYR A 165 14.29 -6.63 -2.55
N THR A 166 14.23 -5.53 -3.30
CA THR A 166 15.43 -4.88 -3.85
C THR A 166 15.47 -3.41 -3.44
N GLY A 167 16.42 -3.04 -2.58
CA GLY A 167 16.54 -1.68 -2.06
C GLY A 167 15.30 -1.27 -1.27
N THR A 168 14.56 -0.27 -1.75
CA THR A 168 13.29 0.18 -1.16
C THR A 168 12.08 -0.28 -1.98
N SER A 169 12.21 -1.39 -2.72
CA SER A 169 11.11 -1.93 -3.50
C SER A 169 10.81 -3.39 -3.20
N VAL A 170 9.52 -3.74 -3.19
CA VAL A 170 9.03 -5.11 -3.40
C VAL A 170 8.77 -5.28 -4.88
N ASN A 171 9.30 -6.36 -5.46
CA ASN A 171 9.09 -6.72 -6.86
C ASN A 171 8.41 -8.09 -6.95
N VAL A 172 7.29 -8.17 -7.64
CA VAL A 172 6.51 -9.38 -7.93
C VAL A 172 6.66 -9.68 -9.42
N GLY A 173 6.84 -10.95 -9.76
CA GLY A 173 7.04 -11.36 -11.15
C GLY A 173 8.44 -11.03 -11.67
N ASN A 174 8.73 -11.42 -12.90
CA ASN A 174 10.10 -11.54 -13.40
C ASN A 174 10.54 -10.40 -14.35
N ALA A 175 9.68 -9.41 -14.60
CA ALA A 175 10.00 -8.33 -15.53
C ALA A 175 10.95 -7.27 -14.95
N ASN A 176 10.90 -7.04 -13.62
CA ASN A 176 11.75 -6.06 -12.94
C ASN A 176 12.99 -6.70 -12.30
N GLU A 177 12.86 -7.94 -11.83
CA GLU A 177 13.89 -8.69 -11.13
C GLU A 177 13.88 -10.13 -11.62
N ALA A 178 14.96 -10.88 -11.41
CA ALA A 178 15.01 -12.28 -11.79
C ALA A 178 14.21 -13.17 -10.82
N ASN A 179 12.94 -12.89 -10.59
CA ASN A 179 12.01 -13.73 -9.83
C ASN A 179 11.36 -14.77 -10.75
N ALA A 180 10.54 -15.66 -10.20
CA ALA A 180 9.66 -16.52 -10.96
C ALA A 180 8.49 -15.73 -11.55
N GLN A 181 8.09 -16.05 -12.80
CA GLN A 181 6.91 -15.48 -13.43
C GLN A 181 5.67 -15.70 -12.56
N GLN A 182 4.85 -14.66 -12.39
CA GLN A 182 3.59 -14.74 -11.67
C GLN A 182 2.42 -14.62 -12.63
N ASN A 183 1.39 -15.44 -12.42
CA ASN A 183 0.16 -15.37 -13.20
C ASN A 183 -1.02 -15.20 -12.24
N ALA A 184 -1.99 -14.36 -12.59
CA ALA A 184 -3.27 -14.32 -11.91
C ALA A 184 -4.22 -15.30 -12.61
N ALA A 185 -4.64 -16.36 -11.92
CA ALA A 185 -5.53 -17.35 -12.53
C ALA A 185 -6.88 -16.71 -12.88
N ALA A 186 -7.61 -17.32 -13.82
CA ALA A 186 -8.98 -16.90 -14.12
C ALA A 186 -9.85 -17.05 -12.88
N ASN A 187 -10.73 -16.08 -12.62
CA ASN A 187 -11.65 -16.11 -11.48
C ASN A 187 -10.91 -16.35 -10.15
N SER A 188 -9.83 -15.59 -9.93
CA SER A 188 -9.05 -15.64 -8.70
C SER A 188 -8.45 -14.29 -8.31
N VAL A 189 -7.96 -14.23 -7.08
CA VAL A 189 -7.15 -13.13 -6.57
C VAL A 189 -5.70 -13.60 -6.40
N LEU A 190 -4.78 -12.89 -7.04
CA LEU A 190 -3.35 -12.95 -6.69
C LEU A 190 -3.06 -11.88 -5.64
N ALA A 191 -2.73 -12.28 -4.41
CA ALA A 191 -2.41 -11.41 -3.30
C ALA A 191 -0.95 -11.55 -2.87
N VAL A 192 -0.32 -10.42 -2.57
CA VAL A 192 1.02 -10.34 -1.98
C VAL A 192 0.91 -9.53 -0.70
N VAL A 193 1.33 -10.12 0.42
CA VAL A 193 1.38 -9.47 1.73
C VAL A 193 2.84 -9.34 2.16
N PHE A 194 3.22 -8.18 2.65
CA PHE A 194 4.54 -7.94 3.24
C PHE A 194 4.43 -7.00 4.44
N THR A 195 5.36 -7.15 5.38
CA THR A 195 5.32 -6.39 6.63
C THR A 195 6.30 -5.23 6.56
N VAL A 196 5.90 -4.10 7.12
CA VAL A 196 6.75 -2.92 7.27
C VAL A 196 6.70 -2.40 8.70
N THR A 197 7.69 -1.60 9.08
CA THR A 197 7.69 -0.84 10.33
C THR A 197 7.69 0.66 10.00
N VAL A 198 6.75 1.40 10.61
CA VAL A 198 6.72 2.88 10.53
C VAL A 198 7.94 3.45 11.27
N GLN A 199 8.67 4.38 10.66
CA GLN A 199 9.87 5.01 11.21
C GLN A 199 9.56 6.28 12.01
#